data_AF-A0A2T4S688-F1
#
_entry.id   AF-A0A2T4S688-F1
#
_cell.length_a   1.000
_cell.length_b   1.000
_cell.length_c   1.000
_cell.angle_alpha   90.00
_cell.angle_beta   90.00
_cell.angle_gamma   90.00
#
_symmetry.space_group_name_H-M   'P 1'
#
loop_
_entity.id
_entity.type
_entity.pdbx_description
1 polymer ?
#
loop_
_entity_poly.entity_id
_entity_poly.type
_entity_poly.pdbx_seq_one_letter_code
_entity_poly.pdbx_strand_id
1 'polypeptide(L)'
;MSNNKLQKVEEQLLAEKNVSDSVLNKVKVLEAKGNLELPKNYSPSNAMKQAWLKISQDFKLAKCTEASTANALLDMVTQGLNPAKDQCYFIPYGDKLVLQRSYHGNVMMLKRDAGAKDVVAQVIYEDDNFKQELDSVGRIKAIKHEQDFFNIDKNKIKG
;
A
#
# COMPACT_ATOMS: atom_id res chain seq x y z
N MET A 1 -27.55 -21.39 22.22
CA MET A 1 -26.14 -21.35 22.68
C MET A 1 -25.18 -20.58 21.74
N SER A 2 -25.65 -19.89 20.69
CA SER A 2 -24.76 -19.21 19.71
C SER A 2 -24.47 -17.72 20.01
N ASN A 3 -25.31 -17.02 20.81
CA ASN A 3 -25.13 -15.58 21.08
C ASN A 3 -23.99 -15.25 22.05
N ASN A 4 -23.70 -16.14 23.01
CA ASN A 4 -22.76 -15.84 24.08
C ASN A 4 -21.29 -15.91 23.61
N LYS A 5 -20.99 -16.69 22.55
CA LYS A 5 -19.66 -16.71 21.92
C LYS A 5 -19.40 -15.47 21.07
N LEU A 6 -20.40 -15.00 20.30
CA LEU A 6 -20.25 -13.77 19.50
C LEU A 6 -20.07 -12.55 20.41
N GLN A 7 -20.90 -12.41 21.45
CA GLN A 7 -20.77 -11.30 22.40
C GLN A 7 -19.41 -11.30 23.12
N LYS A 8 -18.90 -12.48 23.50
CA LYS A 8 -17.59 -12.58 24.16
C LYS A 8 -16.42 -12.27 23.23
N VAL A 9 -16.55 -12.57 21.94
CA VAL A 9 -15.59 -12.18 20.90
C VAL A 9 -15.67 -10.69 20.61
N GLU A 10 -16.86 -10.11 20.54
CA GLU A 10 -17.07 -8.66 20.40
C GLU A 10 -16.53 -7.89 21.60
N GLU A 11 -16.77 -8.37 22.82
CA GLU A 11 -16.22 -7.79 24.05
C GLU A 11 -14.70 -7.94 24.14
N GLN A 12 -14.10 -9.06 23.71
CA GLN A 12 -12.64 -9.19 23.61
C GLN A 12 -12.04 -8.24 22.56
N LEU A 13 -12.69 -8.09 21.41
CA LEU A 13 -12.32 -7.13 20.37
C LEU A 13 -12.45 -5.66 20.82
N LEU A 14 -13.43 -5.35 21.69
CA LEU A 14 -13.65 -4.02 22.28
C LEU A 14 -12.76 -3.76 23.51
N ALA A 15 -12.35 -4.80 24.23
CA ALA A 15 -11.54 -4.72 25.44
C ALA A 15 -10.04 -4.67 25.16
N GLU A 16 -9.56 -5.28 24.07
CA GLU A 16 -8.17 -5.14 23.64
C GLU A 16 -7.93 -3.77 23.02
N LYS A 17 -7.63 -2.76 23.85
CA LYS A 17 -6.91 -1.54 23.42
C LYS A 17 -5.54 -1.94 22.90
N ASN A 18 -5.49 -2.37 21.66
CA ASN A 18 -4.27 -2.76 20.99
C ASN A 18 -3.62 -1.53 20.34
N VAL A 19 -2.40 -1.72 19.83
CA VAL A 19 -1.63 -0.64 19.20
C VAL A 19 -2.38 0.01 18.02
N SER A 20 -3.23 -0.75 17.31
CA SER A 20 -3.99 -0.21 16.17
C SER A 20 -5.03 0.82 16.58
N ASP A 21 -5.71 0.62 17.71
CA ASP A 21 -6.68 1.60 18.25
C ASP A 21 -5.99 2.88 18.72
N SER A 22 -4.82 2.74 19.34
CA SER A 22 -3.98 3.89 19.74
C SER A 22 -3.59 4.73 18.54
N VAL A 23 -3.11 4.10 17.45
CA VAL A 23 -2.75 4.82 16.22
C VAL A 23 -3.98 5.40 15.53
N LEU A 24 -5.11 4.68 15.46
CA LEU A 24 -6.34 5.18 14.88
C LEU A 24 -6.85 6.43 15.61
N ASN A 25 -6.79 6.45 16.94
CA ASN A 25 -7.16 7.63 17.73
C ASN A 25 -6.22 8.80 17.46
N LYS A 26 -4.90 8.57 17.35
CA LYS A 26 -3.94 9.62 16.95
C LYS A 26 -4.27 10.19 15.57
N VAL A 27 -4.55 9.33 14.60
CA VAL A 27 -4.95 9.74 13.23
C VAL A 27 -6.19 10.63 13.28
N LYS A 28 -7.25 10.21 14.00
CA LYS A 28 -8.48 11.00 14.14
C LYS A 28 -8.24 12.37 14.77
N VAL A 29 -7.37 12.44 15.78
CA VAL A 29 -6.99 13.72 16.41
C VAL A 29 -6.24 14.62 15.44
N LEU A 30 -5.34 14.06 14.62
CA LEU A 30 -4.60 14.83 13.62
C LEU A 30 -5.52 15.34 12.51
N GLU A 31 -6.45 14.51 12.04
CA GLU A 31 -7.46 14.86 11.04
C GLU A 31 -8.39 15.96 11.54
N ALA A 32 -8.91 15.83 12.78
CA ALA A 32 -9.76 16.85 13.40
C ALA A 32 -9.05 18.20 13.62
N LYS A 33 -7.72 18.19 13.76
CA LYS A 33 -6.89 19.41 13.88
C LYS A 33 -6.48 19.99 12.53
N GLY A 34 -6.79 19.34 11.41
CA GLY A 34 -6.32 19.73 10.08
C GLY A 34 -4.83 19.48 9.84
N ASN A 35 -4.16 18.70 10.71
CA ASN A 35 -2.74 18.37 10.59
C ASN A 35 -2.49 17.14 9.70
N LEU A 36 -3.56 16.45 9.29
CA LEU A 36 -3.50 15.28 8.42
C LEU A 36 -4.75 15.27 7.54
N GLU A 37 -4.55 15.28 6.22
CA GLU A 37 -5.63 15.08 5.26
C GLU A 37 -5.53 13.68 4.68
N LEU A 38 -6.63 12.93 4.76
CA LEU A 38 -6.70 11.58 4.21
C LEU A 38 -7.37 11.60 2.83
N PRO A 39 -7.03 10.64 1.96
CA PRO A 39 -7.65 10.51 0.64
C PRO A 39 -9.18 10.45 0.67
N LYS A 40 -9.81 11.08 -0.32
CA LYS A 40 -11.26 10.93 -0.54
C LYS A 40 -11.61 9.45 -0.73
N ASN A 41 -12.68 8.99 -0.07
CA ASN A 41 -13.16 7.61 -0.08
C ASN A 41 -12.22 6.56 0.56
N TYR A 42 -11.22 6.99 1.33
CA TYR A 42 -10.42 6.09 2.15
C TYR A 42 -11.01 5.97 3.57
N SER A 43 -11.09 4.73 4.08
CA SER A 43 -11.57 4.46 5.43
C SER A 43 -10.39 4.03 6.31
N PRO A 44 -9.81 4.94 7.13
CA PRO A 44 -8.69 4.61 8.00
C PRO A 44 -9.06 3.52 9.02
N SER A 45 -10.29 3.56 9.55
CA SER A 45 -10.79 2.54 10.48
C SER A 45 -10.81 1.14 9.88
N ASN A 46 -11.27 1.01 8.62
CA ASN A 46 -11.30 -0.30 7.96
C ASN A 46 -9.90 -0.79 7.62
N ALA A 47 -9.03 0.08 7.11
CA ALA A 47 -7.63 -0.26 6.83
C ALA A 47 -6.88 -0.72 8.10
N MET A 48 -7.06 -0.01 9.22
CA MET A 48 -6.46 -0.38 10.52
C MET A 48 -6.91 -1.76 11.01
N LYS A 49 -8.23 -2.04 10.96
CA LYS A 49 -8.75 -3.36 11.37
C LYS A 49 -8.16 -4.50 10.52
N GLN A 50 -8.08 -4.29 9.20
CA GLN A 50 -7.51 -5.28 8.29
C GLN A 50 -6.00 -5.45 8.50
N ALA A 51 -5.28 -4.37 8.75
CA ALA A 51 -3.86 -4.43 9.07
C ALA A 51 -3.61 -5.19 10.38
N TRP A 52 -4.36 -4.86 11.44
CA TRP A 52 -4.23 -5.54 12.72
C TRP A 52 -4.55 -7.03 12.61
N LEU A 53 -5.58 -7.41 11.86
CA LEU A 53 -5.90 -8.81 11.60
C LEU A 53 -4.75 -9.55 10.91
N LYS A 54 -4.13 -8.94 9.89
CA LYS A 54 -2.97 -9.55 9.21
C LYS A 54 -1.76 -9.67 10.14
N ILE A 55 -1.51 -8.67 10.98
CA ILE A 55 -0.37 -8.65 11.92
C ILE A 55 -0.57 -9.71 13.02
N SER A 56 -1.77 -9.82 13.59
CA SER A 56 -2.04 -10.73 14.71
C SER A 56 -2.09 -12.20 14.30
N GLN A 57 -2.44 -12.48 13.04
CA GLN A 57 -2.47 -13.84 12.48
C GLN A 57 -1.08 -14.38 12.10
N ASP A 58 -0.09 -13.51 11.91
CA ASP A 58 1.29 -13.91 11.59
C ASP A 58 2.17 -13.81 12.83
N PHE A 59 2.68 -14.96 13.29
CA PHE A 59 3.53 -15.04 14.48
C PHE A 59 4.79 -14.18 14.43
N LYS A 60 5.39 -13.97 13.24
CA LYS A 60 6.58 -13.13 13.11
C LYS A 60 6.22 -11.66 13.21
N LEU A 61 5.11 -11.24 12.63
CA LEU A 61 4.63 -9.86 12.71
C LEU A 61 4.15 -9.50 14.12
N ALA A 62 3.42 -10.41 14.76
CA ALA A 62 2.92 -10.25 16.13
C ALA A 62 4.04 -10.13 17.18
N LYS A 63 5.25 -10.63 16.87
CA LYS A 63 6.45 -10.52 17.72
C LYS A 63 7.21 -9.21 17.58
N CYS A 64 6.88 -8.38 16.59
CA CYS A 64 7.53 -7.09 16.42
C CYS A 64 7.17 -6.12 17.56
N THR A 65 8.08 -5.19 17.85
CA THR A 65 7.88 -4.20 18.91
C THR A 65 6.66 -3.33 18.65
N GLU A 66 5.90 -2.99 19.69
CA GLU A 66 4.73 -2.11 19.59
C GLU A 66 5.06 -0.77 18.92
N ALA A 67 6.24 -0.20 19.20
CA ALA A 67 6.69 1.04 18.59
C ALA A 67 6.85 0.92 17.06
N SER A 68 7.47 -0.16 16.58
CA SER A 68 7.62 -0.40 15.13
C SER A 68 6.28 -0.68 14.46
N THR A 69 5.40 -1.45 15.14
CA THR A 69 4.05 -1.73 14.67
C THR A 69 3.21 -0.45 14.57
N ALA A 70 3.29 0.43 15.56
CA ALA A 70 2.61 1.71 15.54
C ALA A 70 3.07 2.60 14.37
N ASN A 71 4.38 2.65 14.12
CA ASN A 71 4.96 3.43 13.03
C ASN A 71 4.54 2.86 11.66
N ALA A 72 4.58 1.54 11.47
CA ALA A 72 4.15 0.90 10.22
C ALA A 72 2.65 1.12 9.93
N LEU A 73 1.80 1.06 10.97
CA LEU A 73 0.37 1.35 10.85
C LEU A 73 0.10 2.82 10.53
N LEU A 74 0.85 3.75 11.15
CA LEU A 74 0.74 5.17 10.84
C LEU A 74 1.18 5.47 9.40
N ASP A 75 2.30 4.89 8.96
CA ASP A 75 2.81 5.03 7.59
C ASP A 75 1.77 4.53 6.55
N MET A 76 1.10 3.42 6.84
CA MET A 76 0.06 2.87 5.98
C MET A 76 -1.12 3.83 5.85
N VAL A 77 -1.60 4.37 6.97
CA VAL A 77 -2.78 5.23 6.99
C VAL A 77 -2.51 6.59 6.36
N THR A 78 -1.34 7.18 6.61
CA THR A 78 -0.95 8.46 6.02
C THR A 78 -0.80 8.37 4.50
N GLN A 79 -0.31 7.24 3.96
CA GLN A 79 -0.29 6.99 2.52
C GLN A 79 -1.67 6.62 1.93
N GLY A 80 -2.65 6.31 2.80
CA GLY A 80 -3.99 5.88 2.41
C GLY A 80 -4.03 4.49 1.78
N LEU A 81 -3.17 3.59 2.24
CA LEU A 81 -3.04 2.23 1.72
C LEU A 81 -3.92 1.26 2.53
N ASN A 82 -4.42 0.23 1.85
CA ASN A 82 -5.20 -0.83 2.46
C ASN A 82 -4.58 -2.21 2.16
N PRO A 83 -4.13 -2.96 3.18
CA PRO A 83 -3.47 -4.23 2.97
C PRO A 83 -4.45 -5.32 2.51
N ALA A 84 -5.76 -5.17 2.71
CA ALA A 84 -6.77 -6.10 2.17
C ALA A 84 -6.93 -5.98 0.64
N LYS A 85 -6.41 -4.90 0.04
CA LYS A 85 -6.36 -4.69 -1.41
C LYS A 85 -4.96 -4.94 -1.98
N ASP A 86 -4.10 -5.61 -1.21
CA ASP A 86 -2.70 -5.87 -1.52
C ASP A 86 -1.91 -4.62 -1.92
N GLN A 87 -2.25 -3.46 -1.34
CA GLN A 87 -1.58 -2.18 -1.61
C GLN A 87 -0.29 -2.00 -0.81
N CYS A 88 -0.12 -2.78 0.26
CA CYS A 88 1.06 -2.77 1.11
C CYS A 88 1.22 -4.11 1.82
N TYR A 89 2.45 -4.36 2.28
CA TYR A 89 2.84 -5.53 3.04
C TYR A 89 3.55 -5.10 4.32
N PHE A 90 3.31 -5.83 5.40
CA PHE A 90 4.06 -5.70 6.64
C PHE A 90 5.16 -6.75 6.62
N ILE A 91 6.41 -6.30 6.74
CA ILE A 91 7.59 -7.16 6.65
C ILE A 91 8.41 -6.99 7.94
N PRO A 92 8.74 -8.09 8.65
CA PRO A 92 9.53 -8.03 9.85
C PRO A 92 11.03 -8.04 9.49
N TYR A 93 11.75 -7.05 9.99
CA TYR A 93 13.21 -6.99 9.97
C TYR A 93 13.73 -7.20 11.39
N GLY A 94 13.92 -8.47 11.76
CA GLY A 94 14.15 -8.84 13.16
C GLY A 94 12.89 -8.63 14.00
N ASP A 95 12.96 -7.78 15.01
CA ASP A 95 11.84 -7.36 15.87
C ASP A 95 11.18 -6.04 15.43
N LYS A 96 11.57 -5.51 14.27
CA LYS A 96 11.03 -4.27 13.72
C LYS A 96 10.06 -4.55 12.58
N LEU A 97 8.80 -4.15 12.75
CA LEU A 97 7.81 -4.17 11.69
C LEU A 97 8.03 -2.98 10.76
N VAL A 98 8.13 -3.23 9.46
CA VAL A 98 8.25 -2.20 8.43
C VAL A 98 7.12 -2.37 7.42
N LEU A 99 6.50 -1.26 7.04
CA LEU A 99 5.56 -1.23 5.92
C LEU A 99 6.32 -1.12 4.61
N GLN A 100 5.97 -1.94 3.63
CA GLN A 100 6.40 -1.77 2.27
C GLN A 100 5.20 -1.60 1.34
N ARG A 101 5.29 -0.63 0.44
CA ARG A 101 4.32 -0.47 -0.64
C ARG A 101 4.45 -1.61 -1.63
N SER A 102 3.30 -2.10 -2.09
CA SER A 102 3.26 -3.02 -3.22
C SER A 102 3.21 -2.26 -4.55
N TYR A 103 3.31 -3.01 -5.65
CA TYR A 103 2.99 -2.49 -6.98
C TYR A 103 1.58 -1.87 -7.04
N HIS A 104 0.56 -2.55 -6.52
CA HIS A 104 -0.81 -2.04 -6.49
C HIS A 104 -0.95 -0.76 -5.67
N GLY A 105 -0.19 -0.63 -4.58
CA GLY A 105 -0.10 0.59 -3.79
C GLY A 105 0.47 1.75 -4.61
N ASN A 106 1.59 1.52 -5.31
CA ASN A 106 2.20 2.51 -6.18
C ASN A 106 1.26 2.93 -7.32
N VAL A 107 0.60 1.97 -7.99
CA VAL A 107 -0.37 2.27 -9.05
C VAL A 107 -1.54 3.10 -8.51
N MET A 108 -2.10 2.73 -7.36
CA MET A 108 -3.19 3.49 -6.74
C MET A 108 -2.78 4.92 -6.42
N MET A 109 -1.61 5.11 -5.81
CA MET A 109 -1.08 6.44 -5.50
C MET A 109 -0.82 7.26 -6.76
N LEU A 110 -0.24 6.66 -7.81
CA LEU A 110 -0.01 7.35 -9.08
C LEU A 110 -1.32 7.82 -9.73
N LYS A 111 -2.35 6.96 -9.73
CA LYS A 111 -3.68 7.31 -10.26
C LYS A 111 -4.34 8.43 -9.44
N ARG A 112 -4.23 8.35 -8.10
CA ARG A 112 -4.85 9.29 -7.17
C ARG A 112 -4.15 10.65 -7.12
N ASP A 113 -2.83 10.65 -6.96
CA ASP A 113 -2.04 11.83 -6.58
C ASP A 113 -1.38 12.50 -7.79
N ALA A 114 -0.92 11.70 -8.77
CA ALA A 114 -0.29 12.20 -9.98
C ALA A 114 -1.24 12.29 -11.19
N GLY A 115 -2.48 11.81 -11.05
CA GLY A 115 -3.49 11.83 -12.12
C GLY A 115 -3.18 10.87 -13.27
N ALA A 116 -2.39 9.82 -13.03
CA ALA A 116 -2.13 8.79 -14.04
C ALA A 116 -3.44 8.10 -14.46
N LYS A 117 -3.67 7.91 -15.76
CA LYS A 117 -4.84 7.17 -16.26
C LYS A 117 -4.69 5.67 -16.03
N ASP A 118 -3.55 5.14 -16.46
CA ASP A 118 -3.21 3.74 -16.26
C ASP A 118 -1.70 3.51 -16.16
N VAL A 119 -1.31 2.33 -15.66
CA VAL A 119 0.08 1.90 -15.55
C VAL A 119 0.18 0.51 -16.16
N VAL A 120 0.80 0.45 -17.34
CA VAL A 120 0.99 -0.79 -18.10
C VAL A 120 2.47 -0.91 -18.44
N ALA A 121 3.08 -2.03 -18.08
CA ALA A 121 4.43 -2.34 -18.48
C ALA A 121 4.42 -2.80 -19.95
N GLN A 122 5.36 -2.27 -20.75
CA GLN A 122 5.57 -2.67 -22.13
C GLN A 122 7.02 -3.14 -22.27
N VAL A 123 7.21 -4.26 -22.96
CA VAL A 123 8.53 -4.83 -23.25
C VAL A 123 8.98 -4.30 -24.61
N ILE A 124 10.23 -3.90 -24.71
CA ILE A 124 10.85 -3.44 -25.96
C ILE A 124 11.65 -4.60 -26.53
N TYR A 125 11.22 -5.12 -27.67
CA TYR A 125 11.94 -6.17 -28.39
C TYR A 125 12.92 -5.57 -29.41
N GLU A 126 13.83 -6.41 -29.90
CA GLU A 126 14.60 -6.13 -31.11
C GLU A 126 13.64 -5.82 -32.26
N ASP A 127 14.01 -4.85 -33.09
CA ASP A 127 13.21 -4.35 -34.22
C ASP A 127 11.95 -3.52 -33.86
N ASP A 128 11.67 -3.28 -32.57
CA ASP A 128 10.64 -2.30 -32.16
C ASP A 128 11.09 -0.86 -32.44
N ASN A 129 10.15 -0.02 -32.88
CA ASN A 129 10.39 1.41 -33.03
C ASN A 129 10.08 2.13 -31.71
N PHE A 130 11.11 2.39 -30.92
CA PHE A 130 11.03 3.08 -29.64
C PHE A 130 11.75 4.42 -29.67
N LYS A 131 11.06 5.50 -29.29
CA LYS A 131 11.64 6.83 -29.11
C LYS A 131 11.15 7.45 -27.80
N GLN A 132 12.07 8.08 -27.08
CA GLN A 132 11.75 8.91 -25.92
C GLN A 132 12.29 10.31 -26.13
N GLU A 133 11.52 11.31 -25.70
CA GLU A 133 11.93 12.71 -25.68
C GLU A 133 12.20 13.11 -24.23
N LEU A 134 13.34 13.76 -24.00
CA LEU A 134 13.72 14.27 -22.69
C LEU A 134 13.45 15.77 -22.61
N ASP A 135 13.06 16.26 -21.43
CA ASP A 135 13.04 17.69 -21.14
C ASP A 135 14.46 18.25 -20.92
N SER A 136 14.57 19.56 -20.67
CA SER A 136 15.84 20.25 -20.49
C SER A 136 16.67 19.78 -19.28
N VAL A 137 16.07 18.99 -18.38
CA VAL A 137 16.73 18.44 -17.18
C VAL A 137 16.80 16.92 -17.20
N GLY A 138 16.49 16.29 -18.34
CA GLY A 138 16.64 14.85 -18.56
C GLY A 138 15.45 13.97 -18.12
N ARG A 139 14.28 14.54 -17.82
CA ARG A 139 13.06 13.75 -17.54
C ARG A 139 12.38 13.34 -18.83
N ILE A 140 11.86 12.11 -18.88
CA ILE A 140 11.08 11.64 -20.02
C ILE A 140 9.78 12.46 -20.10
N LYS A 141 9.62 13.19 -21.21
CA LYS A 141 8.45 14.03 -21.50
C LYS A 141 7.44 13.32 -22.40
N ALA A 142 7.93 12.52 -23.35
CA ALA A 142 7.10 11.77 -24.27
C ALA A 142 7.76 10.45 -24.64
N ILE A 143 6.94 9.44 -24.90
CA ILE A 143 7.36 8.12 -25.39
C ILE A 143 6.50 7.77 -26.59
N LYS A 144 7.14 7.25 -27.64
CA LYS A 144 6.49 6.60 -28.78
C LYS A 144 7.05 5.19 -28.91
N HIS A 145 6.20 4.18 -28.71
CA HIS A 145 6.55 2.77 -28.86
C HIS A 145 5.58 2.14 -29.85
N GLU A 146 6.10 1.70 -30.99
CA GLU A 146 5.37 0.90 -31.98
C GLU A 146 5.98 -0.50 -31.98
N GLN A 147 5.15 -1.50 -31.67
CA GLN A 147 5.53 -2.91 -31.63
C GLN A 147 4.73 -3.68 -32.67
N ASP A 148 5.43 -4.40 -33.54
CA ASP A 148 4.81 -5.40 -34.38
C ASP A 148 4.69 -6.72 -33.61
N PHE A 149 3.58 -7.43 -33.79
CA PHE A 149 3.36 -8.74 -33.16
C PHE A 149 4.48 -9.74 -33.48
N PHE A 150 5.06 -9.68 -34.69
CA PHE A 150 6.12 -10.58 -35.11
C PHE A 150 7.49 -10.29 -34.48
N ASN A 151 7.67 -9.14 -33.85
CA ASN A 151 8.92 -8.79 -33.14
C ASN A 151 9.02 -9.48 -31.77
N ILE A 152 7.92 -10.04 -31.24
CA ILE A 152 7.86 -10.61 -29.89
C ILE A 152 8.72 -11.90 -29.81
N ASP A 153 9.93 -11.77 -29.29
CA ASP A 153 10.84 -12.88 -29.00
C ASP A 153 11.56 -12.68 -27.67
N LYS A 154 11.40 -13.64 -26.75
CA LYS A 154 11.99 -13.63 -25.41
C LYS A 154 13.53 -13.58 -25.42
N ASN A 155 14.17 -14.07 -26.48
CA ASN A 155 15.62 -14.03 -26.62
C ASN A 155 16.14 -12.68 -27.12
N LYS A 156 15.24 -11.79 -27.53
CA LYS A 156 15.54 -10.52 -28.20
C LYS A 156 15.00 -9.31 -27.44
N ILE A 157 14.90 -9.40 -26.11
CA ILE A 157 14.47 -8.28 -25.27
C ILE A 157 15.59 -7.25 -25.18
N LYS A 158 15.28 -5.97 -25.42
CA LYS A 158 16.22 -4.84 -25.27
C LYS A 158 15.91 -3.99 -24.03
N GLY A 159 14.66 -3.94 -23.59
CA GLY A 159 14.22 -3.13 -22.45
C GLY A 159 12.85 -3.49 -21.92
#